data_AF-A0A1H2UJ68-F1
#
_entry.id   AF-A0A1H2UJ68-F1
#
_cell.length_a   1.000
_cell.length_b   1.000
_cell.length_c   1.000
_cell.angle_alpha   90.00
_cell.angle_beta   90.00
_cell.angle_gamma   90.00
#
_symmetry.space_group_name_H-M   'P 1'
#
loop_
_entity.id
_entity.type
_entity.pdbx_description
1 polymer ?
#
loop_
_entity_poly.entity_id
_entity_poly.type
_entity_poly.pdbx_seq_one_letter_code
_entity_poly.pdbx_strand_id
1 'polypeptide(L)' 'MEIVLILIPVTLILVALGIFLFSWAVKNGQYDDLEGPAHRILYDDDQDMIPDDARPSAKRDDEKAAAAADNEKQSG' A
#
# COMPACT_ATOMS: atom_id res chain seq x y z
N MET A 1 -35.09 -37.02 -8.96
CA MET A 1 -33.68 -37.30 -8.61
C MET A 1 -32.68 -36.78 -9.65
N GLU A 2 -33.14 -36.16 -10.75
CA GLU A 2 -32.31 -35.56 -11.81
C GLU A 2 -31.43 -34.37 -11.37
N ILE A 3 -31.90 -33.55 -10.43
CA ILE A 3 -31.17 -32.33 -10.02
C ILE A 3 -29.79 -32.65 -9.43
N VAL A 4 -29.67 -33.80 -8.75
CA VAL A 4 -28.40 -34.24 -8.13
C VAL A 4 -27.33 -34.49 -9.20
N LEU A 5 -27.72 -34.99 -10.38
CA LEU A 5 -26.81 -35.22 -11.51
C LEU A 5 -26.25 -33.92 -12.09
N ILE A 6 -26.97 -32.80 -11.95
CA ILE A 6 -26.50 -31.46 -12.36
C ILE A 6 -25.70 -30.79 -11.24
N LEU A 7 -26.12 -30.97 -9.98
CA LEU A 7 -25.45 -30.32 -8.85
C LEU A 7 -24.05 -30.86 -8.59
N ILE A 8 -23.81 -32.16 -8.77
CA ILE A 8 -22.46 -32.76 -8.59
C ILE A 8 -21.41 -32.13 -9.52
N PRO A 9 -21.59 -32.05 -10.84
CA PRO A 9 -20.60 -31.43 -11.71
C PRO A 9 -20.48 -29.92 -11.47
N VAL A 10 -21.59 -29.23 -11.18
CA VAL A 10 -21.56 -27.80 -10.87
C VAL A 10 -20.71 -27.52 -9.62
N THR A 11 -20.89 -28.28 -8.54
CA THR A 11 -20.09 -28.08 -7.32
C THR A 11 -18.63 -28.41 -7.54
N LEU A 12 -18.30 -29.47 -8.30
CA LEU A 12 -16.91 -29.78 -8.66
C LEU A 12 -16.24 -28.64 -9.44
N ILE A 13 -16.96 -28.02 -10.38
CA ILE A 13 -16.46 -26.85 -11.14
C ILE A 13 -16.23 -25.67 -10.20
N LEU A 14 -17.18 -25.39 -9.29
CA LEU A 14 -17.04 -24.30 -8.33
C LEU A 14 -15.85 -24.49 -7.38
N VAL A 15 -15.64 -25.72 -6.89
CA VAL A 15 -14.49 -26.06 -6.04
C VAL A 15 -13.19 -25.91 -6.83
N ALA A 16 -13.12 -26.43 -8.06
CA ALA A 16 -11.95 -26.29 -8.91
C ALA A 16 -11.63 -24.82 -9.22
N LEU A 17 -12.66 -24.01 -9.50
CA LEU A 17 -12.52 -22.57 -9.72
C LEU A 17 -12.02 -21.86 -8.45
N GLY A 18 -12.57 -22.21 -7.29
CA GLY A 18 -12.11 -21.66 -6.01
C GLY A 18 -10.63 -21.96 -5.75
N ILE A 19 -10.19 -23.22 -5.95
CA ILE A 19 -8.79 -23.61 -5.80
C ILE A 19 -7.90 -22.88 -6.80
N PHE A 20 -8.35 -22.73 -8.05
CA PHE A 20 -7.61 -22.02 -9.09
C PHE A 20 -7.42 -20.54 -8.73
N LEU A 21 -8.50 -19.83 -8.37
CA LEU A 21 -8.47 -18.42 -7.99
C LEU A 21 -7.64 -18.19 -6.73
N PHE A 22 -7.81 -19.04 -5.71
CA PHE A 22 -7.00 -18.99 -4.49
C PHE A 22 -5.51 -19.18 -4.80
N SER A 23 -5.17 -20.19 -5.59
CA SER A 23 -3.79 -20.47 -5.99
C SER A 23 -3.18 -19.33 -6.81
N TRP A 24 -3.99 -18.67 -7.65
CA TRP A 24 -3.56 -17.48 -8.38
C TRP A 24 -3.31 -16.29 -7.45
N ALA A 25 -4.22 -16.02 -6.51
CA ALA A 25 -4.10 -14.93 -5.54
C ALA A 25 -2.85 -15.09 -4.64
N VAL A 26 -2.57 -16.31 -4.19
CA VAL A 26 -1.34 -16.63 -3.43
C VAL A 26 -0.09 -16.37 -4.26
N LYS A 27 -0.06 -16.82 -5.52
CA LYS A 27 1.09 -16.57 -6.43
C LYS A 27 1.26 -15.09 -6.77
N ASN A 28 0.19 -14.31 -6.76
CA ASN A 28 0.21 -12.89 -7.07
C ASN A 28 0.60 -12.01 -5.86
N GLY A 29 1.00 -12.62 -4.73
CA GLY A 29 1.51 -11.91 -3.56
C GLY A 29 0.45 -11.09 -2.82
N GLN A 30 -0.86 -11.37 -3.00
CA GLN A 30 -1.94 -10.60 -2.35
C GLN A 30 -1.87 -10.65 -0.81
N TYR A 31 -1.19 -11.66 -0.25
CA TYR A 31 -1.01 -11.84 1.18
C TYR A 31 0.33 -11.30 1.70
N ASP A 32 1.20 -10.79 0.83
CA ASP A 32 2.53 -10.31 1.22
C ASP A 32 2.47 -8.92 1.86
N ASP A 33 1.39 -8.16 1.65
CA ASP A 33 1.17 -6.82 2.23
C ASP A 33 0.00 -6.80 3.22
N LEU A 34 0.04 -7.67 4.22
CA LEU A 34 -0.88 -7.62 5.37
C LEU A 34 -0.42 -6.61 6.46
N GLU A 35 0.83 -6.17 6.41
CA GLU A 35 1.44 -5.26 7.39
C GLU A 35 1.37 -3.78 6.98
N GLY A 36 1.19 -3.47 5.69
CA GLY A 36 1.25 -2.11 5.14
C GLY A 36 0.18 -1.11 5.61
N PRO A 37 -1.05 -1.50 6.00
CA PRO A 37 -2.05 -0.53 6.48
C PRO A 37 -1.82 -0.10 7.94
N ALA A 38 -1.31 -1.01 8.79
CA ALA A 38 -1.15 -0.75 10.23
C ALA A 38 -0.03 0.26 10.52
N HIS A 39 1.01 0.29 9.69
CA HIS A 39 2.12 1.24 9.86
C HIS A 39 1.73 2.66 9.40
N ARG A 40 0.90 2.79 8.35
CA ARG A 40 0.45 4.09 7.86
C ARG A 40 -0.45 4.83 8.84
N ILE A 41 -1.37 4.13 9.50
CA ILE A 41 -2.30 4.77 10.44
C ILE A 41 -1.62 5.33 11.71
N LEU A 42 -0.41 4.86 12.03
CA LEU A 42 0.35 5.33 13.20
C LEU A 42 1.33 6.47 12.85
N TYR A 43 1.71 6.64 11.58
CA TYR A 43 2.80 7.55 11.18
C TYR A 43 2.45 8.57 10.09
N ASP A 44 1.25 8.49 9.49
CA ASP A 44 0.81 9.46 8.47
C ASP A 44 0.35 10.79 9.08
N ASP A 45 -0.15 10.80 10.32
CA ASP A 45 -0.63 12.01 11.02
C ASP A 45 0.50 12.83 11.68
N ASP A 46 1.67 12.21 11.89
CA ASP A 46 2.77 12.80 12.67
C ASP A 46 3.83 13.50 11.81
N GLN A 47 3.76 13.40 10.47
CA GLN A 47 4.76 14.02 9.56
C GLN A 47 4.85 15.54 9.76
N ASP A 48 3.71 16.19 9.97
CA ASP A 48 3.62 17.63 10.22
C ASP A 48 3.98 18.00 11.67
N MET A 49 4.02 17.01 12.57
CA MET A 49 4.36 17.17 13.98
C MET A 49 5.85 16.94 14.27
N ILE A 50 6.65 16.48 13.29
CA ILE A 50 8.10 16.30 13.46
C ILE A 50 8.78 17.68 13.57
N PRO A 51 9.34 18.03 14.75
CA PRO A 51 10.08 19.28 14.94
C PRO A 51 11.26 19.38 13.95
N ASP A 52 11.50 20.56 13.39
CA ASP A 52 12.51 20.76 12.34
C ASP A 52 13.92 20.34 12.78
N ASP A 53 14.24 20.40 14.07
CA ASP A 53 15.52 19.99 14.65
C ASP A 53 15.71 18.46 14.71
N ALA A 54 14.62 17.69 14.73
CA ALA A 54 14.61 16.23 14.74
C ALA A 54 14.66 15.61 13.32
N ARG A 55 14.47 16.39 12.26
CA ARG A 55 14.53 15.89 10.87
C ARG A 55 15.98 15.52 10.49
N PRO A 56 16.22 14.39 9.79
CA PRO A 56 17.55 14.04 9.29
C PRO A 56 18.16 15.20 8.51
N SER A 57 19.39 15.58 8.84
CA SER A 57 20.08 16.76 8.30
C SER A 57 20.09 16.83 6.77
N ALA A 58 20.12 15.68 6.09
CA ALA A 58 20.07 15.60 4.64
C ALA A 58 18.83 16.27 4.02
N LYS A 59 17.65 16.19 4.66
CA LYS A 59 16.41 16.80 4.13
C LYS A 59 16.32 18.30 4.45
N ARG A 60 16.90 18.72 5.59
CA ARG A 60 16.93 20.13 6.03
C ARG A 60 17.75 21.01 5.10
N ASP A 61 18.87 20.48 4.60
CA ASP A 61 19.78 21.25 3.77
C ASP A 61 19.18 21.52 2.38
N ASP A 62 18.44 20.54 1.83
CA ASP A 62 17.72 20.68 0.54
C ASP A 62 16.56 21.68 0.62
N GLU A 63 15.76 21.65 1.70
CA GLU A 63 14.62 22.56 1.89
C GLU A 63 15.08 23.99 2.17
N LYS A 64 16.16 24.16 2.94
CA LYS A 64 16.76 25.48 3.21
C LYS A 64 17.44 26.06 1.96
N ALA A 65 18.04 25.23 1.11
CA ALA A 65 18.58 25.66 -0.18
C ALA A 65 17.47 26.05 -1.17
N ALA A 66 16.35 25.33 -1.20
CA ALA A 66 15.20 25.65 -2.02
C ALA A 66 14.50 26.96 -1.57
N ALA A 67 14.31 27.15 -0.26
CA ALA A 67 13.72 28.37 0.30
C ALA A 67 14.62 29.61 0.10
N ALA A 68 15.94 29.44 0.15
CA ALA A 68 16.90 30.51 -0.14
C ALA A 68 16.86 30.92 -1.63
N ALA A 69 16.73 29.96 -2.55
CA ALA A 69 16.66 30.21 -3.97
C ALA A 69 15.35 30.89 -4.42
N ASP A 70 14.24 30.67 -3.70
CA ASP A 70 12.95 31.31 -3.98
C ASP A 70 12.94 32.78 -3.52
N ASN A 71 13.54 33.07 -2.36
CA ASN A 71 13.69 34.43 -1.85
C ASN A 71 14.62 35.31 -2.71
N GLU A 72 15.63 34.71 -3.36
CA GLU A 72 16.53 35.42 -4.28
C GLU A 72 15.84 35.81 -5.60
N LYS A 73 14.83 35.07 -6.06
CA LYS A 73 14.07 35.39 -7.28
C LYS A 73 12.97 36.43 -7.08
N GLN A 74 12.52 36.65 -5.85
CA GLN A 74 11.44 37.57 -5.52
C GLN A 74 11.93 38.98 -5.14
N SER A 75 13.23 39.15 -4.89
CA SER A 75 13.89 40.42 -4.59
C SER A 75 14.65 41.04 -5.79
N GLY A 76 14.44 40.51 -7.00
CA GLY A 76 14.99 41.03 -8.27
C GLY A 76 13.96 41.82 -9.08
#